data_AF-A0A3N2D214-F1
#
_entry.id   AF-A0A3N2D214-F1
#
_cell.length_a   1.000
_cell.length_b   1.000
_cell.length_c   1.000
_cell.angle_alpha   90.00
_cell.angle_beta   90.00
_cell.angle_gamma   90.00
#
_symmetry.space_group_name_H-M   'P 1'
#
loop_
_entity.id
_entity.type
_entity.pdbx_description
1 polymer ?
#
loop_
_entity_poly.entity_id
_entity_poly.type
_entity_poly.pdbx_seq_one_letter_code
_entity_poly.pdbx_strand_id
1 'polypeptide(L)'
;MSDITVNEAGVEHARGLIEAGRVVRDRDDWRAVNPDAATADAFIERHGYAAYGRWHLGIDPGADPETKAAYSFPYGDFEDVHTSGLLAAQERAAQWDHDGIASVARELLALADSD
;
A
#
# COMPACT_ATOMS: atom_id res chain seq x y z
N MET A 1 -20.38 5.93 -3.11
CA MET A 1 -19.08 5.60 -3.74
C MET A 1 -18.05 6.34 -2.91
N SER A 2 -17.16 5.62 -2.24
CA SER A 2 -16.02 6.26 -1.56
C SER A 2 -15.10 6.81 -2.65
N ASP A 3 -14.80 8.10 -2.60
CA ASP A 3 -13.93 8.79 -3.55
C ASP A 3 -12.48 8.59 -3.13
N ILE A 4 -11.98 7.35 -3.27
CA ILE A 4 -10.62 7.01 -2.87
C ILE A 4 -9.65 7.66 -3.84
N THR A 5 -8.75 8.47 -3.29
CA THR A 5 -7.73 9.20 -4.04
C THR A 5 -6.33 8.65 -3.74
N VAL A 6 -5.33 9.06 -4.53
CA VAL A 6 -3.94 8.66 -4.32
C VAL A 6 -3.44 9.19 -2.98
N ASN A 7 -2.90 8.30 -2.16
CA ASN A 7 -2.22 8.67 -0.93
C ASN A 7 -0.75 9.01 -1.22
N GLU A 8 -0.46 10.28 -1.45
CA GLU A 8 0.89 10.77 -1.75
C GLU A 8 1.93 10.36 -0.69
N ALA A 9 1.54 10.37 0.60
CA ALA A 9 2.43 9.94 1.68
C ALA A 9 2.76 8.44 1.60
N GLY A 10 1.82 7.63 1.11
CA GLY A 10 2.05 6.21 0.87
C GLY A 10 2.93 5.95 -0.34
N VAL A 11 2.75 6.72 -1.42
CA VAL A 11 3.60 6.64 -2.62
C VAL A 11 5.04 7.04 -2.33
N GLU A 12 5.25 8.15 -1.61
CA GLU A 12 6.57 8.61 -1.20
C GLU A 12 7.27 7.57 -0.31
N HIS A 13 6.53 6.98 0.63
CA HIS A 13 7.07 5.95 1.52
C HIS A 13 7.50 4.69 0.75
N ALA A 14 6.64 4.19 -0.14
CA ALA A 14 6.94 3.03 -0.98
C ALA A 14 8.19 3.28 -1.84
N ARG A 15 8.25 4.42 -2.52
CA ARG A 15 9.40 4.80 -3.35
C ARG A 15 10.70 4.83 -2.55
N GLY A 16 10.70 5.48 -1.38
CA GLY A 16 11.88 5.57 -0.53
C GLY A 16 12.37 4.21 -0.02
N LEU A 17 11.45 3.28 0.26
CA LEU A 17 11.81 1.90 0.63
C LEU A 17 12.42 1.14 -0.55
N ILE A 18 11.83 1.27 -1.75
CA ILE A 18 12.34 0.63 -2.96
C ILE A 18 13.76 1.12 -3.27
N GLU A 19 13.98 2.44 -3.25
CA GLU A 19 15.30 3.05 -3.47
C GLU A 19 16.33 2.64 -2.40
N ALA A 20 15.87 2.31 -1.19
CA ALA A 20 16.71 1.77 -0.12
C ALA A 20 16.93 0.25 -0.19
N GLY A 21 16.41 -0.44 -1.22
CA GLY A 21 16.53 -1.88 -1.41
C GLY A 21 15.65 -2.71 -0.45
N ARG A 22 14.66 -2.08 0.20
CA ARG A 22 13.72 -2.71 1.13
C ARG A 22 12.55 -3.34 0.38
N VAL A 23 12.87 -4.33 -0.45
CA VAL A 23 11.93 -4.97 -1.39
C VAL A 23 12.02 -6.49 -1.28
N VAL A 24 10.87 -7.11 -1.05
CA VAL A 24 10.66 -8.56 -1.18
C VAL A 24 10.09 -8.84 -2.57
N ARG A 25 10.90 -9.52 -3.40
CA ARG A 25 10.52 -9.93 -4.76
C ARG A 25 9.81 -11.28 -4.73
N ASP A 26 8.52 -11.27 -4.44
CA ASP A 26 7.65 -12.44 -4.37
C ASP A 26 6.68 -12.52 -5.55
N ARG A 27 6.17 -13.73 -5.80
CA ARG A 27 5.15 -14.03 -6.82
C ARG A 27 3.93 -14.72 -6.23
N ASP A 28 3.85 -14.76 -4.91
CA ASP A 28 2.79 -15.43 -4.17
C ASP A 28 1.48 -14.61 -4.18
N ASP A 29 0.36 -15.25 -3.82
CA ASP A 29 -0.90 -14.55 -3.68
C ASP A 29 -0.82 -13.55 -2.52
N TRP A 30 -0.80 -12.26 -2.83
CA TRP A 30 -0.80 -11.17 -1.85
C TRP A 30 -1.88 -11.33 -0.77
N ARG A 31 -3.04 -11.91 -1.10
CA ARG A 31 -4.11 -12.13 -0.10
C ARG A 31 -3.70 -13.11 1.00
N ALA A 32 -2.75 -14.00 0.73
CA ALA A 32 -2.25 -14.96 1.69
C ALA A 32 -1.08 -14.41 2.54
N VAL A 33 -0.38 -13.38 2.06
CA VAL A 33 0.85 -12.85 2.69
C VAL A 33 0.71 -11.44 3.26
N ASN A 34 -0.31 -10.67 2.87
CA ASN A 34 -0.61 -9.36 3.46
C ASN A 34 -0.84 -9.47 4.97
N PRO A 35 -0.35 -8.52 5.79
CA PRO A 35 -0.58 -8.51 7.23
C PRO A 35 -2.05 -8.74 7.64
N ASP A 36 -2.24 -9.61 8.62
CA ASP A 36 -3.55 -9.86 9.20
C ASP A 36 -4.00 -8.70 10.11
N ALA A 37 -5.25 -8.78 10.56
CA ALA A 37 -5.83 -7.73 11.40
C ALA A 37 -5.02 -7.49 12.69
N ALA A 38 -4.52 -8.55 13.32
CA ALA A 38 -3.76 -8.48 14.57
C ALA A 38 -2.40 -7.80 14.38
N THR A 39 -1.71 -8.09 13.27
CA THR A 39 -0.44 -7.44 12.90
C THR A 39 -0.66 -5.95 12.65
N ALA A 40 -1.72 -5.61 11.91
CA ALA A 40 -2.09 -4.22 11.68
C ALA A 40 -2.46 -3.48 12.97
N ASP A 41 -3.21 -4.11 13.89
CA ASP A 41 -3.54 -3.52 15.20
C ASP A 41 -2.27 -3.26 16.03
N ALA A 42 -1.38 -4.24 16.14
CA ALA A 42 -0.13 -4.09 16.88
C ALA A 42 0.78 -3.00 16.27
N PHE A 43 0.79 -2.86 14.94
CA PHE A 43 1.53 -1.79 14.27
C PHE A 43 0.93 -0.41 14.61
N ILE A 44 -0.40 -0.27 14.54
CA ILE A 44 -1.10 0.99 14.87
C ILE A 44 -0.90 1.36 16.34
N GLU A 45 -0.98 0.42 17.27
CA GLU A 45 -0.74 0.68 18.70
C GLU A 45 0.66 1.25 18.97
N ARG A 46 1.66 0.80 18.20
CA ARG A 46 3.06 1.21 18.37
C ARG A 46 3.43 2.48 17.60
N HIS A 47 2.87 2.67 16.41
CA HIS A 47 3.33 3.68 15.45
C HIS A 47 2.25 4.70 15.05
N GLY A 48 0.99 4.43 15.39
CA GLY A 48 -0.16 5.28 15.09
C GLY A 48 -0.69 5.16 13.66
N TYR A 49 -1.88 5.72 13.43
CA TYR A 49 -2.56 5.70 12.13
C TYR A 49 -1.80 6.44 11.03
N ALA A 50 -1.06 7.49 11.37
CA ALA A 50 -0.24 8.21 10.41
C ALA A 50 0.87 7.32 9.80
N ALA A 51 1.48 6.44 10.60
CA ALA A 51 2.44 5.46 10.09
C ALA A 51 1.74 4.37 9.29
N TYR A 52 0.60 3.87 9.78
CA TYR A 52 -0.19 2.84 9.10
C TYR A 52 -0.64 3.31 7.71
N GLY A 53 -1.10 4.56 7.60
CA GLY A 53 -1.52 5.16 6.35
C GLY A 53 -0.43 5.18 5.29
N ARG A 54 0.85 5.31 5.67
CA ARG A 54 1.97 5.29 4.71
C ARG A 54 2.13 3.93 4.01
N TRP A 55 1.58 2.85 4.54
CA TRP A 55 1.63 1.51 3.93
C TRP A 55 0.53 1.25 2.90
N HIS A 56 -0.21 2.29 2.49
CA HIS A 56 -1.40 2.20 1.66
C HIS A 56 -1.35 3.23 0.52
N LEU A 57 -1.67 2.83 -0.71
CA LEU A 57 -1.64 3.72 -1.87
C LEU A 57 -2.93 4.53 -2.08
N GLY A 58 -4.02 4.16 -1.41
CA GLY A 58 -5.29 4.88 -1.46
C GLY A 58 -5.71 5.46 -0.12
N ILE A 59 -6.35 6.61 -0.15
CA ILE A 59 -6.97 7.28 1.01
C ILE A 59 -8.39 7.73 0.68
N ASP A 60 -9.35 7.48 1.59
CA ASP A 60 -10.71 8.02 1.53
C ASP A 60 -10.76 9.35 2.32
N PRO A 61 -10.87 10.51 1.66
CA PRO A 61 -10.89 11.82 2.32
C PRO A 61 -12.17 12.08 3.13
N GLY A 62 -13.22 11.28 2.93
CA GLY A 62 -14.46 11.33 3.71
C GLY A 62 -14.44 10.45 4.96
N ALA A 63 -13.44 9.59 5.11
CA ALA A 63 -13.27 8.73 6.28
C ALA A 63 -12.43 9.41 7.37
N ASP A 64 -12.59 8.94 8.61
CA ASP A 64 -11.76 9.38 9.72
C ASP A 64 -10.33 8.82 9.56
N PRO A 65 -9.29 9.67 9.44
CA PRO A 65 -7.90 9.22 9.28
C PRO A 65 -7.38 8.41 10.47
N GLU A 66 -8.03 8.47 11.63
CA GLU A 66 -7.74 7.60 12.79
C GLU A 66 -8.49 6.27 12.72
N THR A 67 -8.81 5.80 11.51
CA THR A 67 -9.43 4.49 11.28
C THR A 67 -8.75 3.74 10.13
N LYS A 68 -8.76 2.40 10.21
CA LYS A 68 -8.22 1.55 9.14
C LYS A 68 -8.99 1.74 7.82
N ALA A 69 -10.28 2.07 7.90
CA ALA A 69 -11.15 2.24 6.75
C ALA A 69 -10.77 3.44 5.86
N ALA A 70 -10.03 4.42 6.39
CA ALA A 70 -9.53 5.54 5.59
C ALA A 70 -8.46 5.13 4.59
N TYR A 71 -7.85 3.96 4.72
CA TYR A 71 -6.71 3.55 3.92
C TYR A 71 -7.00 2.28 3.12
N SER A 72 -6.50 2.23 1.88
CA SER A 72 -6.74 1.13 0.94
C SER A 72 -5.52 0.84 0.08
N PHE A 73 -5.51 -0.31 -0.59
CA PHE A 73 -4.41 -0.75 -1.45
C PHE A 73 -3.07 -0.88 -0.68
N PRO A 74 -2.98 -1.81 0.29
CA PRO A 74 -1.71 -2.08 0.98
C PRO A 74 -0.69 -2.70 0.02
N TYR A 75 0.58 -2.34 0.17
CA TYR A 75 1.66 -2.76 -0.72
C TYR A 75 2.83 -3.47 -0.03
N GLY A 76 2.82 -3.58 1.29
CA GLY A 76 3.93 -4.12 2.07
C GLY A 76 3.49 -4.64 3.43
N ASP A 77 4.42 -5.22 4.16
CA ASP A 77 4.17 -5.98 5.39
C ASP A 77 4.43 -5.19 6.69
N PHE A 78 4.52 -3.86 6.57
CA PHE A 78 4.97 -2.92 7.59
C PHE A 78 6.50 -2.87 7.82
N GLU A 79 7.28 -3.64 7.06
CA GLU A 79 8.74 -3.62 7.10
C GLU A 79 9.36 -3.40 5.71
N ASP A 80 8.92 -4.16 4.70
CA ASP A 80 9.39 -4.14 3.32
C ASP A 80 8.25 -3.99 2.30
N VAL A 81 8.61 -3.52 1.10
CA VAL A 81 7.69 -3.47 -0.04
C VAL A 81 7.62 -4.84 -0.70
N HIS A 82 6.42 -5.35 -0.99
CA HIS A 82 6.24 -6.62 -1.70
C HIS A 82 5.82 -6.38 -3.14
N THR A 83 6.51 -7.02 -4.10
CA THR A 83 6.13 -6.94 -5.52
C THR A 83 4.74 -7.51 -5.78
N SER A 84 4.35 -8.59 -5.08
CA SER A 84 2.99 -9.12 -5.10
C SER A 84 1.97 -8.12 -4.54
N GLY A 85 2.33 -7.34 -3.52
CA GLY A 85 1.51 -6.29 -2.93
C GLY A 85 1.23 -5.15 -3.90
N LEU A 86 2.28 -4.65 -4.59
CA LEU A 86 2.14 -3.63 -5.62
C LEU A 86 1.31 -4.12 -6.83
N LEU A 87 1.53 -5.36 -7.28
CA LEU A 87 0.75 -5.97 -8.35
C LEU A 87 -0.73 -6.08 -7.95
N ALA A 88 -1.03 -6.59 -6.76
CA ALA A 88 -2.40 -6.71 -6.27
C ALA A 88 -3.08 -5.33 -6.08
N ALA A 89 -2.33 -4.32 -5.65
CA ALA A 89 -2.82 -2.94 -5.58
C ALA A 89 -3.17 -2.41 -6.97
N GLN A 90 -2.30 -2.59 -7.96
CA GLN A 90 -2.54 -2.20 -9.36
C GLN A 90 -3.81 -2.86 -9.91
N GLU A 91 -3.91 -4.19 -9.80
CA GLU A 91 -5.02 -4.96 -10.36
C GLU A 91 -6.36 -4.58 -9.73
N ARG A 92 -6.41 -4.41 -8.40
CA ARG A 92 -7.65 -4.04 -7.70
C ARG A 92 -8.05 -2.60 -8.00
N ALA A 93 -7.09 -1.68 -8.02
CA ALA A 93 -7.36 -0.28 -8.34
C ALA A 93 -7.94 -0.16 -9.75
N ALA A 94 -7.40 -0.88 -10.73
CA ALA A 94 -7.95 -0.92 -12.09
C ALA A 94 -9.35 -1.57 -12.15
N GLN A 95 -9.60 -2.63 -11.37
CA GLN A 95 -10.93 -3.27 -11.30
C GLN A 95 -12.02 -2.37 -10.70
N TRP A 96 -11.63 -1.39 -9.90
CA TRP A 96 -12.54 -0.46 -9.22
C TRP A 96 -12.47 0.96 -9.80
N ASP A 97 -11.91 1.12 -11.01
CA ASP A 97 -11.79 2.39 -11.73
C ASP A 97 -11.01 3.50 -10.97
N HIS A 98 -10.07 3.11 -10.11
CA HIS A 98 -9.13 4.04 -9.44
C HIS A 98 -7.83 4.18 -10.24
N ASP A 99 -7.93 4.76 -11.45
CA ASP A 99 -6.83 4.82 -12.43
C ASP A 99 -5.54 5.47 -11.89
N GLY A 100 -5.67 6.52 -11.08
CA GLY A 100 -4.51 7.19 -10.47
C GLY A 100 -3.72 6.23 -9.58
N ILE A 101 -4.41 5.45 -8.75
CA ILE A 101 -3.81 4.46 -7.84
C ILE A 101 -3.20 3.32 -8.65
N ALA A 102 -3.90 2.85 -9.70
CA ALA A 102 -3.39 1.81 -10.58
C ALA A 102 -2.11 2.25 -11.32
N SER A 103 -2.00 3.53 -11.70
CA SER A 103 -0.80 4.07 -12.35
C SER A 103 0.39 4.08 -11.39
N VAL A 104 0.23 4.67 -10.20
CA VAL A 104 1.33 4.76 -9.24
C VAL A 104 1.78 3.38 -8.75
N ALA A 105 0.86 2.44 -8.55
CA ALA A 105 1.21 1.06 -8.19
C ALA A 105 2.07 0.38 -9.27
N ARG A 106 1.72 0.58 -10.55
CA ARG A 106 2.48 0.05 -11.69
C ARG A 106 3.87 0.68 -11.79
N GLU A 107 3.98 1.99 -11.57
CA GLU A 107 5.25 2.72 -11.58
C GLU A 107 6.18 2.24 -10.46
N LEU A 108 5.65 2.06 -9.24
CA LEU A 108 6.39 1.51 -8.12
C LEU A 108 6.83 0.06 -8.38
N LEU A 109 5.97 -0.76 -8.98
CA LEU A 109 6.31 -2.14 -9.32
C LEU A 109 7.46 -2.19 -10.35
N ALA A 110 7.38 -1.37 -11.40
CA ALA A 110 8.44 -1.27 -12.39
C ALA A 110 9.77 -0.79 -11.78
N LEU A 111 9.71 0.14 -10.82
CA LEU A 111 10.89 0.59 -10.08
C LEU A 111 11.50 -0.54 -9.25
N ALA A 112 10.67 -1.33 -8.54
CA ALA A 112 11.11 -2.46 -7.73
C ALA A 112 11.74 -3.61 -8.55
N ASP A 113 11.30 -3.81 -9.79
CA ASP A 113 11.84 -4.82 -10.71
C ASP A 113 13.10 -4.37 -11.49
N SER A 114 13.41 -3.07 -11.50
CA SER A 114 14.51 -2.51 -12.31
C SER A 114 15.90 -2.55 -11.64
N ASP A 115 15.99 -3.06 -10.41
CA ASP A 115 17.21 -3.21 -9.62
C ASP A 115 17.61 -4.70 -9.50
#